data_AF-A0A1R1WZ33-F1
#
_entry.id   AF-A0A1R1WZ33-F1
#
_cell.length_a   1.000
_cell.length_b   1.000
_cell.length_c   1.000
_cell.angle_alpha   90.00
_cell.angle_beta   90.00
_cell.angle_gamma   90.00
#
_symmetry.space_group_name_H-M   'P 1'
#
loop_
_entity.id
_entity.type
_entity.pdbx_description
1 polymer ?
#
loop_
_entity_poly.entity_id
_entity_poly.type
_entity_poly.pdbx_seq_one_letter_code
_entity_poly.pdbx_strand_id
1 'polypeptide(L)'
;MCEVFSCLVPQNVVSFDVGYQNLSYIDITSNYNINKWNVISILDSPTFDVVHIAQKVQLLFDSDIPICNFDTTSYIVEKQHFRFGSGNSVLNSALISGMIEALIVSNIIRINDCTYSVQPKKVGSLFGLTDSPVNDKNIITNSLISELSSNITSTPKSKRKSKYSTKKNLSILLATQILYDFHNHEKVQESLPTSFSDFYQTLNKYSLNRPNLQLHYLNKYKDYFDSKTYKHLLNLYQNHSPSITESHRLNPHTKYLNWIEFLESNKKKDDLSDCFLQAIAFINWQTQISHTLSLLSDPESFIMSFKNITSKIKPLLIK
;
A
#
# COMPACT_ATOMS: atom_id res chain seq x y z
N MET A 1 10.38 -0.68 17.90
CA MET A 1 10.93 -0.16 16.62
C MET A 1 11.80 1.04 16.97
N CYS A 2 12.96 1.25 16.36
CA CYS A 2 13.76 2.45 16.64
C CYS A 2 12.96 3.68 16.18
N GLU A 3 12.60 4.56 17.10
CA GLU A 3 11.70 5.68 16.81
C GLU A 3 12.30 6.72 15.86
N VAL A 4 13.63 6.71 15.68
CA VAL A 4 14.37 7.68 14.85
C VAL A 4 13.85 7.75 13.42
N PHE A 5 13.43 6.63 12.84
CA PHE A 5 12.90 6.57 11.48
C PHE A 5 11.39 6.37 11.42
N SER A 6 10.70 6.42 12.55
CA SER A 6 9.24 6.26 12.60
C SER A 6 8.51 7.34 11.79
N CYS A 7 9.11 8.53 11.66
CA CYS A 7 8.63 9.64 10.83
C CYS A 7 8.56 9.32 9.32
N LEU A 8 9.22 8.26 8.85
CA LEU A 8 9.11 7.81 7.46
C LEU A 8 7.80 7.05 7.19
N VAL A 9 7.16 6.54 8.25
CA VAL A 9 5.84 5.91 8.14
C VAL A 9 4.80 7.00 8.37
N PRO A 10 4.03 7.39 7.35
CA PRO A 10 3.03 8.43 7.52
C PRO A 10 1.95 7.94 8.48
N GLN A 11 1.46 8.84 9.35
CA GLN A 11 0.38 8.50 10.28
C GLN A 11 -0.92 8.15 9.54
N ASN A 12 -1.17 8.79 8.39
CA ASN A 12 -2.33 8.54 7.54
C ASN A 12 -1.89 8.31 6.09
N VAL A 13 -2.64 7.46 5.40
CA VAL A 13 -2.46 7.16 3.98
C VAL A 13 -3.81 7.31 3.30
N VAL A 14 -3.86 8.16 2.27
CA VAL A 14 -5.02 8.27 1.40
C VAL A 14 -4.69 7.62 0.05
N SER A 15 -5.35 6.51 -0.30
CA SER A 15 -5.10 5.80 -1.57
C SER A 15 -6.28 5.93 -2.52
N PHE A 16 -6.01 6.20 -3.79
CA PHE A 16 -7.00 6.35 -4.87
C PHE A 16 -6.82 5.28 -5.94
N ASP A 17 -7.91 4.56 -6.27
CA ASP A 17 -8.02 3.80 -7.51
C ASP A 17 -8.89 4.57 -8.51
N VAL A 18 -8.28 4.97 -9.64
CA VAL A 18 -8.80 6.02 -10.50
C VAL A 18 -9.73 5.45 -11.59
N GLY A 19 -11.02 5.73 -11.45
CA GLY A 19 -12.05 5.46 -12.45
C GLY A 19 -13.06 6.60 -12.55
N TYR A 20 -13.57 6.91 -13.75
CA TYR A 20 -14.52 8.03 -13.91
C TYR A 20 -15.93 7.74 -13.37
N GLN A 21 -16.35 6.47 -13.31
CA GLN A 21 -17.64 6.03 -12.74
C GLN A 21 -17.51 5.44 -11.34
N ASN A 22 -16.28 5.15 -10.93
CA ASN A 22 -15.95 4.31 -9.79
C ASN A 22 -14.59 4.72 -9.21
N LEU A 23 -14.39 6.03 -9.02
CA LEU A 23 -13.24 6.52 -8.28
C LEU A 23 -13.40 6.03 -6.85
N SER A 24 -12.57 5.08 -6.45
CA SER A 24 -12.53 4.61 -5.08
C SER A 24 -11.39 5.29 -4.34
N TYR A 25 -11.60 5.54 -3.06
CA TYR A 25 -10.52 5.99 -2.20
C TYR A 25 -10.69 5.48 -0.78
N ILE A 26 -9.58 5.41 -0.07
CA ILE A 26 -9.52 5.07 1.34
C ILE A 26 -8.59 6.02 2.08
N ASP A 27 -9.00 6.46 3.25
CA ASP A 27 -8.16 7.10 4.27
C ASP A 27 -7.97 6.10 5.42
N ILE A 28 -6.73 5.70 5.66
CA ILE A 28 -6.35 4.68 6.64
C ILE A 28 -5.10 5.11 7.41
N THR A 29 -5.06 4.84 8.71
CA THR A 29 -3.88 5.14 9.53
C THR A 29 -2.77 4.12 9.34
N SER A 30 -1.53 4.44 9.77
CA SER A 30 -0.41 3.49 9.83
C SER A 30 -0.69 2.26 10.69
N ASN A 31 -1.66 2.36 11.60
CA ASN A 31 -2.12 1.28 12.47
C ASN A 31 -3.35 0.57 11.88
N TYR A 32 -3.57 0.71 10.58
CA TYR A 32 -4.63 0.08 9.80
C TYR A 32 -6.07 0.47 10.17
N ASN A 33 -6.26 1.53 10.97
CA ASN A 33 -7.59 2.03 11.25
C ASN A 33 -8.13 2.79 10.04
N ILE A 34 -9.20 2.27 9.43
CA ILE A 34 -9.86 2.92 8.30
C ILE A 34 -10.71 4.09 8.80
N ASN A 35 -10.34 5.32 8.44
CA ASN A 35 -11.10 6.52 8.77
C ASN A 35 -12.26 6.69 7.80
N LYS A 36 -12.03 6.48 6.51
CA LYS A 36 -13.02 6.61 5.44
C LYS A 36 -12.70 5.66 4.30
N TRP A 37 -13.72 5.06 3.69
CA TRP A 37 -13.57 4.20 2.51
C TRP A 37 -14.82 4.34 1.66
N ASN A 38 -14.65 4.79 0.41
CA ASN A 38 -15.79 5.18 -0.41
C ASN A 38 -15.54 4.93 -1.90
N VAL A 39 -16.63 4.89 -2.67
CA VAL A 39 -16.62 4.92 -4.14
C VAL A 39 -17.53 6.04 -4.59
N ILE A 40 -17.03 6.89 -5.47
CA ILE A 40 -17.81 7.97 -6.06
C ILE A 40 -17.78 7.91 -7.59
N SER A 41 -18.89 8.32 -8.19
CA SER A 41 -18.97 8.57 -9.63
C SER A 41 -18.58 10.03 -9.87
N ILE A 42 -17.49 10.26 -10.59
CA ILE A 42 -17.12 11.61 -11.03
C ILE A 42 -18.06 12.06 -12.14
N LEU A 43 -18.46 11.12 -13.01
CA LEU A 43 -19.32 11.36 -14.15
C LEU A 43 -20.44 10.31 -14.23
N ASP A 44 -21.69 10.79 -14.18
CA ASP A 44 -22.88 9.93 -14.37
C ASP A 44 -23.09 9.55 -15.84
N SER A 45 -22.47 10.29 -16.76
CA SER A 45 -22.43 9.99 -18.19
C SER A 45 -21.06 10.36 -18.77
N PRO A 46 -20.56 9.63 -19.78
CA PRO A 46 -19.26 9.92 -20.38
C PRO A 46 -19.31 11.26 -21.12
N THR A 47 -18.74 12.30 -20.51
CA THR A 47 -18.55 13.63 -21.08
C THR A 47 -17.07 14.03 -21.02
N PHE A 48 -16.64 14.87 -21.95
CA PHE A 48 -15.31 15.49 -21.96
C PHE A 48 -15.34 16.95 -21.50
N ASP A 49 -16.40 17.38 -20.82
CA ASP A 49 -16.45 18.70 -20.20
C ASP A 49 -15.41 18.79 -19.06
N VAL A 50 -14.24 19.34 -19.41
CA VAL A 50 -13.09 19.48 -18.52
C VAL A 50 -13.44 20.32 -17.29
N VAL A 51 -14.27 21.35 -17.45
CA VAL A 51 -14.66 22.23 -16.34
C VAL A 51 -15.53 21.46 -15.36
N HIS A 52 -16.49 20.69 -15.87
CA HIS A 52 -17.34 19.86 -15.03
C HIS A 52 -16.53 18.79 -14.26
N ILE A 53 -15.59 18.10 -14.94
CA ILE A 53 -14.72 17.10 -14.30
C ILE A 53 -13.88 17.77 -13.20
N ALA A 54 -13.26 18.92 -13.49
CA ALA A 54 -12.45 19.65 -12.53
C ALA A 54 -13.26 20.09 -11.30
N GLN A 55 -14.47 20.59 -11.49
CA GLN A 55 -15.38 20.96 -10.39
C GLN A 55 -15.75 19.76 -9.53
N LYS A 56 -16.05 18.60 -10.12
CA LYS A 56 -16.38 17.38 -9.38
C LYS A 56 -15.19 16.86 -8.55
N VAL A 57 -14.00 16.87 -9.12
CA VAL A 57 -12.78 16.52 -8.39
C VAL A 57 -12.50 17.53 -7.27
N GLN A 58 -12.68 18.83 -7.52
CA GLN A 58 -12.52 19.86 -6.48
C GLN A 58 -13.48 19.63 -5.31
N LEU A 59 -14.76 19.37 -5.60
CA LEU A 59 -15.77 19.09 -4.57
C LEU A 59 -15.41 17.88 -3.71
N LEU A 60 -14.83 16.82 -4.30
CA LEU A 60 -14.30 15.68 -3.55
C LEU A 60 -13.21 16.14 -2.55
N PHE A 61 -12.28 17.00 -2.96
CA PHE A 61 -11.24 17.48 -2.05
C PHE A 61 -11.79 18.42 -0.96
N ASP A 62 -12.79 19.23 -1.29
CA ASP A 62 -13.38 20.17 -0.35
C ASP A 62 -14.26 19.48 0.71
N SER A 63 -14.95 18.39 0.35
CA SER A 63 -15.89 17.71 1.25
C SER A 63 -15.32 16.47 1.92
N ASP A 64 -14.48 15.73 1.21
CA ASP A 64 -14.33 14.30 1.44
C ASP A 64 -12.91 13.88 1.81
N ILE A 65 -11.91 14.54 1.23
CA ILE A 65 -10.50 14.23 1.45
C ILE A 65 -9.99 15.10 2.59
N PRO A 66 -9.43 14.49 3.64
CA PRO A 66 -9.01 15.26 4.79
C PRO A 66 -7.81 16.13 4.42
N ILE A 67 -7.90 17.42 4.74
CA ILE A 67 -6.77 18.36 4.71
C ILE A 67 -5.96 18.10 5.98
N CYS A 68 -5.21 17.00 6.01
CA CYS A 68 -4.37 16.62 7.12
C CYS A 68 -3.04 17.38 7.13
N ASN A 69 -2.34 17.36 8.28
CA ASN A 69 -1.00 17.91 8.39
C ASN A 69 -0.06 17.23 7.38
N PHE A 70 0.62 18.04 6.58
CA PHE A 70 1.45 17.62 5.45
C PHE A 70 2.56 16.66 5.87
N ASP A 71 3.09 16.83 7.08
CA ASP A 71 4.16 15.98 7.63
C ASP A 71 3.69 14.56 7.99
N THR A 72 2.38 14.31 8.02
CA THR A 72 1.80 13.08 8.60
C THR A 72 1.00 12.25 7.62
N THR A 73 0.73 12.77 6.42
CA THR A 73 -0.19 12.15 5.47
C THR A 73 0.46 11.96 4.12
N SER A 74 0.42 10.73 3.61
CA SER A 74 0.86 10.41 2.25
C SER A 74 -0.33 10.12 1.36
N TYR A 75 -0.31 10.62 0.14
CA TYR A 75 -1.32 10.34 -0.86
C TYR A 75 -0.78 9.40 -1.92
N ILE A 76 -1.54 8.36 -2.22
CA ILE A 76 -1.20 7.33 -3.20
C ILE A 76 -2.23 7.40 -4.31
N VAL A 77 -1.77 7.51 -5.56
CA VAL A 77 -2.63 7.53 -6.73
C VAL A 77 -2.25 6.38 -7.64
N GLU A 78 -3.23 5.53 -7.98
CA GLU A 78 -3.04 4.50 -9.01
C GLU A 78 -2.68 5.16 -10.35
N LYS A 79 -1.56 4.74 -10.92
CA LYS A 79 -1.16 5.18 -12.26
C LYS A 79 -2.00 4.50 -13.33
N GLN A 80 -2.74 5.28 -14.11
CA GLN A 80 -3.49 4.74 -15.23
C GLN A 80 -2.56 4.29 -16.36
N HIS A 81 -2.81 3.08 -16.85
CA HIS A 81 -2.08 2.54 -17.98
C HIS A 81 -2.79 2.88 -19.29
N PHE A 82 -2.04 3.40 -20.26
CA PHE A 82 -2.52 3.50 -21.62
C PHE A 82 -2.89 2.09 -22.14
N ARG A 83 -4.15 1.90 -22.51
CA ARG A 83 -4.64 0.63 -23.05
C ARG A 83 -4.68 0.74 -24.57
N PHE A 84 -3.88 -0.06 -25.26
CA PHE A 84 -4.00 -0.25 -26.70
C PHE A 84 -5.21 -1.15 -26.95
N GLY A 85 -6.32 -0.58 -27.42
CA GLY A 85 -7.52 -1.30 -27.83
C GLY A 85 -8.09 -0.65 -29.09
N SER A 86 -8.66 -1.45 -29.98
CA SER A 86 -9.19 -1.01 -31.28
C SER A 86 -10.51 -0.22 -31.21
N GLY A 87 -10.99 0.11 -30.01
CA GLY A 87 -12.27 0.79 -29.80
C GLY A 87 -12.12 2.19 -29.22
N ASN A 88 -12.83 3.16 -29.80
CA ASN A 88 -12.91 4.55 -29.31
C ASN A 88 -13.32 4.63 -27.82
N SER A 89 -14.10 3.67 -27.33
CA SER A 89 -14.51 3.62 -25.91
C SER A 89 -13.35 3.39 -24.94
N VAL A 90 -12.34 2.61 -25.34
CA VAL A 90 -11.16 2.32 -24.51
C VAL A 90 -10.27 3.56 -24.42
N LEU A 91 -10.06 4.22 -25.56
CA LEU A 91 -9.30 5.48 -25.61
C LEU A 91 -10.00 6.56 -24.78
N ASN A 92 -11.32 6.73 -24.95
CA ASN A 92 -12.05 7.76 -24.20
C ASN A 92 -12.00 7.52 -22.69
N SER A 93 -12.20 6.28 -22.24
CA SER A 93 -12.11 5.94 -20.82
C SER A 93 -10.71 6.20 -20.27
N ALA A 94 -9.66 5.84 -21.02
CA ALA A 94 -8.28 6.08 -20.60
C ALA A 94 -7.94 7.59 -20.53
N LEU A 95 -8.45 8.39 -21.48
CA LEU A 95 -8.26 9.85 -21.48
C LEU A 95 -8.97 10.50 -20.28
N ILE A 96 -10.24 10.16 -20.04
CA ILE A 96 -11.01 10.71 -18.91
C ILE A 96 -10.37 10.29 -17.58
N SER A 97 -10.03 9.01 -17.39
CA SER A 97 -9.35 8.56 -16.17
C SER A 97 -7.98 9.23 -16.00
N GLY A 98 -7.22 9.44 -17.08
CA GLY A 98 -5.96 10.17 -17.03
C GLY A 98 -6.12 11.65 -16.65
N MET A 99 -7.21 12.31 -17.11
CA MET A 99 -7.54 13.66 -16.67
C MET A 99 -7.91 13.71 -15.19
N ILE A 100 -8.71 12.74 -14.71
CA ILE A 100 -9.06 12.63 -13.28
C ILE A 100 -7.80 12.40 -12.44
N GLU A 101 -6.91 11.49 -12.86
CA GLU A 101 -5.60 11.27 -12.22
C GLU A 101 -4.82 12.59 -12.10
N ALA A 102 -4.70 13.35 -13.20
CA ALA A 102 -3.97 14.62 -13.21
C ALA A 102 -4.62 15.68 -12.29
N LEU A 103 -5.95 15.75 -12.25
CA LEU A 103 -6.67 16.69 -11.38
C LEU A 103 -6.57 16.32 -9.91
N ILE A 104 -6.60 15.02 -9.57
CA ILE A 104 -6.35 14.52 -8.21
C ILE A 104 -4.93 14.89 -7.79
N VAL A 105 -3.92 14.58 -8.59
CA VAL A 105 -2.51 14.89 -8.29
C VAL A 105 -2.29 16.39 -8.15
N SER A 106 -2.88 17.21 -9.02
CA SER A 106 -2.80 18.68 -8.93
C SER A 106 -3.38 19.21 -7.62
N ASN A 107 -4.54 18.69 -7.21
CA ASN A 107 -5.15 19.06 -5.93
C ASN A 107 -4.32 18.61 -4.73
N ILE A 108 -3.73 17.42 -4.79
CA ILE A 108 -2.83 16.95 -3.74
C ILE A 108 -1.61 17.87 -3.67
N ILE A 109 -0.89 18.12 -4.76
CA ILE A 109 0.32 18.97 -4.77
C ILE A 109 0.04 20.37 -4.19
N ARG A 110 -1.16 20.91 -4.41
CA ARG A 110 -1.58 22.20 -3.84
C ARG A 110 -1.65 22.18 -2.32
N ILE A 111 -2.04 21.05 -1.74
CA ILE A 111 -2.15 20.89 -0.28
C ILE A 111 -0.87 20.27 0.30
N ASN A 112 -0.37 19.16 -0.25
CA ASN A 112 0.69 18.32 0.30
C ASN A 112 1.66 17.84 -0.81
N ASP A 113 2.97 17.84 -0.54
CA ASP A 113 4.02 17.39 -1.47
C ASP A 113 4.29 15.87 -1.41
N CYS A 114 3.71 15.14 -0.45
CA CYS A 114 3.87 13.70 -0.24
C CYS A 114 2.93 12.86 -1.12
N THR A 115 3.02 13.06 -2.44
CA THR A 115 2.25 12.29 -3.43
C THR A 115 3.07 11.18 -4.07
N TYR A 116 2.50 9.98 -4.16
CA TYR A 116 3.14 8.80 -4.74
C TYR A 116 2.25 8.17 -5.80
N SER A 117 2.84 7.78 -6.93
CA SER A 117 2.14 6.99 -7.95
C SER A 117 2.46 5.51 -7.79
N VAL A 118 1.44 4.66 -7.74
CA VAL A 118 1.60 3.20 -7.66
C VAL A 118 1.24 2.51 -8.96
N GLN A 119 1.94 1.41 -9.25
CA GLN A 119 1.64 0.56 -10.40
C GLN A 119 0.83 -0.65 -9.94
N PRO A 120 -0.37 -0.90 -10.51
CA PRO A 120 -1.23 -2.00 -10.09
C PRO A 120 -0.56 -3.36 -10.15
N LYS A 121 0.30 -3.57 -11.15
CA LYS A 121 1.07 -4.81 -11.31
C LYS A 121 2.02 -5.08 -10.14
N LYS A 122 2.62 -4.02 -9.56
CA LYS A 122 3.55 -4.17 -8.43
C LYS A 122 2.81 -4.50 -7.14
N VAL A 123 1.68 -3.83 -6.90
CA VAL A 123 0.79 -4.12 -5.77
C VAL A 123 0.26 -5.55 -5.90
N GLY A 124 -0.23 -5.93 -7.09
CA GLY A 124 -0.66 -7.30 -7.35
C GLY A 124 0.45 -8.33 -7.11
N SER A 125 1.68 -8.06 -7.56
CA SER A 125 2.82 -8.97 -7.37
C SER A 125 3.18 -9.14 -5.90
N LEU A 126 3.10 -8.07 -5.11
CA LEU A 126 3.35 -8.10 -3.67
C LEU A 126 2.47 -9.14 -2.97
N PHE A 127 1.20 -9.18 -3.36
CA PHE A 127 0.16 -10.03 -2.83
C PHE A 127 -0.04 -11.34 -3.61
N GLY A 128 0.84 -11.68 -4.55
CA GLY A 128 0.73 -12.91 -5.34
C GLY A 128 -0.49 -12.96 -6.28
N LEU A 129 -1.03 -11.80 -6.67
CA LEU A 129 -2.20 -11.65 -7.55
C LEU A 129 -1.82 -11.63 -9.04
N THR A 130 -0.55 -11.83 -9.39
CA THR A 130 -0.06 -11.80 -10.79
C THR A 130 -0.02 -13.19 -11.42
N ASP A 131 -0.37 -13.27 -12.71
CA ASP A 131 -0.39 -14.49 -13.53
C ASP A 131 0.98 -15.18 -13.73
N SER A 132 2.08 -14.60 -13.25
CA SER A 132 3.37 -15.28 -13.33
C SER A 132 3.28 -16.57 -12.52
N PRO A 133 3.70 -17.73 -13.07
CA PRO A 133 3.69 -18.99 -12.33
C PRO A 133 4.38 -18.74 -11.01
N VAL A 134 3.63 -18.97 -9.93
CA VAL A 134 4.08 -18.71 -8.57
C VAL A 134 5.34 -19.53 -8.38
N ASN A 135 6.50 -18.88 -8.36
CA ASN A 135 7.69 -19.53 -7.82
C ASN A 135 7.32 -19.94 -6.38
N ASP A 136 7.52 -21.21 -6.02
CA ASP A 136 7.05 -21.92 -4.82
C ASP A 136 7.33 -21.24 -3.45
N LYS A 137 7.91 -20.04 -3.41
CA LYS A 137 8.38 -19.35 -2.21
C LYS A 137 7.34 -18.51 -1.47
N ASN A 138 6.11 -18.40 -1.97
CA ASN A 138 5.08 -17.53 -1.37
C ASN A 138 4.02 -18.37 -0.61
N ILE A 139 4.45 -18.92 0.53
CA ILE A 139 3.73 -19.93 1.34
C ILE A 139 2.34 -19.45 1.80
N ILE A 140 2.20 -18.18 2.21
CA ILE A 140 0.93 -17.64 2.76
C ILE A 140 -0.16 -17.59 1.68
N THR A 141 0.19 -17.09 0.48
CA THR A 141 -0.73 -17.07 -0.67
C THR A 141 -1.09 -18.47 -1.14
N ASN A 142 -0.18 -19.44 -1.05
CA ASN A 142 -0.44 -20.78 -1.55
C ASN A 142 -1.49 -21.53 -0.72
N SER A 143 -1.52 -21.31 0.60
CA SER A 143 -2.57 -21.86 1.48
C SER A 143 -3.95 -21.35 1.08
N LEU A 144 -4.11 -20.02 1.05
CA LEU A 144 -5.36 -19.36 0.67
C LEU A 144 -5.79 -19.70 -0.77
N ILE A 145 -4.85 -19.65 -1.72
CA ILE A 145 -5.12 -20.01 -3.12
C ILE A 145 -5.52 -21.47 -3.24
N SER A 146 -4.91 -22.39 -2.49
CA SER A 146 -5.26 -23.81 -2.51
C SER A 146 -6.67 -24.06 -1.96
N GLU A 147 -7.03 -23.41 -0.86
CA GLU A 147 -8.34 -23.52 -0.22
C GLU A 147 -9.45 -22.95 -1.11
N LEU A 148 -9.17 -21.85 -1.81
CA LEU A 148 -10.07 -21.26 -2.81
C LEU A 148 -10.20 -22.13 -4.05
N SER A 149 -9.10 -22.68 -4.52
CA SER A 149 -9.10 -23.56 -5.69
C SER A 149 -9.88 -24.84 -5.42
N SER A 150 -9.90 -25.33 -4.17
CA SER A 150 -10.76 -26.45 -3.76
C SER A 150 -12.24 -26.06 -3.63
N ASN A 151 -12.56 -24.83 -3.21
CA ASN A 151 -13.93 -24.36 -3.06
C ASN A 151 -14.59 -23.94 -4.39
N ILE A 152 -13.80 -23.62 -5.41
CA ILE A 152 -14.28 -23.46 -6.79
C ILE A 152 -14.48 -24.86 -7.38
N THR A 153 -15.57 -25.50 -6.98
CA THR A 153 -15.97 -26.80 -7.49
C THR A 153 -15.98 -26.81 -9.02
N SER A 154 -15.36 -27.85 -9.56
CA SER A 154 -15.12 -28.12 -10.97
C SER A 154 -16.43 -28.28 -11.74
N THR A 155 -17.11 -27.18 -12.05
CA THR A 155 -18.16 -27.18 -13.07
C THR A 155 -17.50 -27.44 -14.42
N PRO A 156 -17.73 -28.61 -15.04
CA PRO A 156 -17.04 -28.96 -16.27
C PRO A 156 -17.68 -28.16 -17.40
N LYS A 157 -16.82 -27.51 -18.20
CA LYS A 157 -17.11 -26.99 -19.56
C LYS A 157 -17.76 -25.61 -19.72
N SER A 158 -17.24 -24.55 -19.07
CA SER A 158 -17.26 -23.22 -19.70
C SER A 158 -15.84 -22.71 -19.94
N LYS A 159 -15.45 -22.71 -21.22
CA LYS A 159 -14.13 -22.30 -21.70
C LYS A 159 -13.96 -20.79 -21.47
N ARG A 160 -12.85 -20.40 -20.84
CA ARG A 160 -12.39 -19.02 -20.61
C ARG A 160 -13.30 -18.14 -19.75
N LYS A 161 -13.44 -18.45 -18.45
CA LYS A 161 -13.54 -17.34 -17.49
C LYS A 161 -12.31 -16.46 -17.68
N SER A 162 -12.50 -15.16 -17.91
CA SER A 162 -11.39 -14.25 -18.22
C SER A 162 -10.49 -14.13 -16.99
N LYS A 163 -9.16 -14.18 -17.19
CA LYS A 163 -8.15 -14.05 -16.13
C LYS A 163 -8.41 -12.84 -15.21
N TYR A 164 -8.98 -11.78 -15.78
CA TYR A 164 -9.41 -10.58 -15.07
C TYR A 164 -10.38 -10.87 -13.93
N SER A 165 -11.37 -11.74 -14.14
CA SER A 165 -12.34 -12.11 -13.10
C SER A 165 -11.68 -12.83 -11.93
N THR A 166 -10.65 -13.63 -12.18
CA THR A 166 -9.91 -14.32 -11.12
C THR A 166 -9.13 -13.33 -10.26
N LYS A 167 -8.37 -12.41 -10.89
CA LYS A 167 -7.65 -11.34 -10.17
C LYS A 167 -8.59 -10.53 -9.29
N LYS A 168 -9.72 -10.09 -9.85
CA LYS A 168 -10.76 -9.33 -9.14
C LYS A 168 -11.23 -10.07 -7.89
N ASN A 169 -11.62 -11.32 -8.01
CA ASN A 169 -12.13 -12.10 -6.88
C ASN A 169 -11.05 -12.36 -5.82
N LEU A 170 -9.80 -12.61 -6.24
CA LEU A 170 -8.67 -12.80 -5.32
C LEU A 170 -8.36 -11.52 -4.53
N SER A 171 -8.43 -10.36 -5.19
CA SER A 171 -8.19 -9.06 -4.54
C SER A 171 -9.26 -8.77 -3.48
N ILE A 172 -10.53 -9.04 -3.81
CA ILE A 172 -11.65 -8.91 -2.87
C ILE A 172 -11.48 -9.81 -1.67
N LEU A 173 -11.23 -11.10 -1.90
CA LEU A 173 -11.05 -12.05 -0.81
C LEU A 173 -9.86 -11.66 0.08
N LEU A 174 -8.74 -11.28 -0.52
CA LEU A 174 -7.57 -10.88 0.25
C LEU A 174 -7.86 -9.65 1.12
N ALA A 175 -8.56 -8.66 0.58
CA ALA A 175 -9.01 -7.51 1.36
C ALA A 175 -9.91 -7.94 2.53
N THR A 176 -10.90 -8.81 2.27
CA THR A 176 -11.78 -9.36 3.31
C THR A 176 -10.99 -10.11 4.39
N GLN A 177 -10.02 -10.96 4.00
CA GLN A 177 -9.19 -11.71 4.94
C GLN A 177 -8.36 -10.77 5.83
N ILE A 178 -7.71 -9.76 5.24
CA ILE A 178 -6.93 -8.78 6.00
C ILE A 178 -7.83 -8.02 6.99
N LEU A 179 -9.05 -7.66 6.60
CA LEU A 179 -10.01 -7.03 7.51
C LEU A 179 -10.42 -7.95 8.67
N TYR A 180 -10.64 -9.24 8.40
CA TYR A 180 -10.89 -10.23 9.44
C TYR A 180 -9.69 -10.38 10.38
N ASP A 181 -8.48 -10.40 9.83
CA ASP A 181 -7.25 -10.50 10.62
C ASP A 181 -7.10 -9.27 11.53
N PHE A 182 -7.36 -8.06 11.02
CA PHE A 182 -7.38 -6.83 11.83
C PHE A 182 -8.48 -6.81 12.89
N HIS A 183 -9.64 -7.43 12.61
CA HIS A 183 -10.71 -7.56 13.60
C HIS A 183 -10.33 -8.51 14.74
N ASN A 184 -9.71 -9.65 14.42
CA ASN A 184 -9.43 -10.74 15.34
C ASN A 184 -8.16 -10.53 16.17
N HIS A 185 -7.18 -9.79 15.64
CA HIS A 185 -5.93 -9.55 16.34
C HIS A 185 -5.95 -8.21 17.09
N GLU A 186 -5.95 -8.27 18.43
CA GLU A 186 -5.84 -7.07 19.28
C GLU A 186 -4.56 -6.26 19.03
N LYS A 187 -3.49 -6.89 18.52
CA LYS A 187 -2.26 -6.24 18.03
C LYS A 187 -1.58 -7.20 17.05
N VAL A 188 -1.78 -7.06 15.74
CA VAL A 188 -0.83 -7.65 14.78
C VAL A 188 0.46 -6.84 14.88
N GLN A 189 1.31 -7.17 15.84
CA GLN A 189 2.74 -7.01 15.59
C GLN A 189 3.07 -8.06 14.54
N GLU A 190 2.99 -7.69 13.26
CA GLU A 190 3.67 -8.49 12.24
C GLU A 190 5.09 -8.67 12.76
N SER A 191 5.55 -9.92 12.82
CA SER A 191 6.94 -10.20 13.14
C SER A 191 7.78 -9.53 12.07
N LEU A 192 8.25 -8.31 12.38
CA LEU A 192 9.23 -7.58 11.57
C LEU A 192 10.31 -8.57 11.15
N PRO A 193 10.79 -8.53 9.90
CA PRO A 193 11.78 -9.48 9.42
C PRO A 193 12.91 -9.55 10.44
N THR A 194 12.97 -10.70 11.11
CA THR A 194 13.95 -10.94 12.20
C THR A 194 15.32 -11.24 11.63
N SER A 195 15.42 -11.31 10.29
CA SER A 195 16.65 -11.56 9.57
C SER A 195 16.87 -10.61 8.38
N PHE A 196 18.12 -10.19 8.18
CA PHE A 196 18.73 -9.71 6.94
C PHE A 196 18.38 -10.55 5.69
N SER A 197 18.14 -11.86 5.80
CA SER A 197 17.70 -12.68 4.65
C SER A 197 16.25 -12.37 4.26
N ASP A 198 15.36 -12.32 5.25
CA ASP A 198 13.96 -11.89 5.04
C ASP A 198 13.93 -10.45 4.56
N PHE A 199 14.80 -9.61 5.10
CA PHE A 199 15.04 -8.23 4.66
C PHE A 199 15.57 -8.13 3.22
N TYR A 200 16.56 -8.94 2.80
CA TYR A 200 17.10 -8.91 1.43
C TYR A 200 16.10 -9.47 0.43
N GLN A 201 15.30 -10.46 0.81
CA GLN A 201 14.17 -10.95 0.03
C GLN A 201 13.07 -9.90 -0.07
N THR A 202 12.78 -9.18 1.01
CA THR A 202 11.83 -8.06 1.09
C THR A 202 12.32 -6.89 0.22
N LEU A 203 13.57 -6.44 0.38
CA LEU A 203 14.19 -5.41 -0.44
C LEU A 203 14.23 -5.81 -1.91
N ASN A 204 14.63 -7.02 -2.27
CA ASN A 204 14.60 -7.47 -3.67
C ASN A 204 13.17 -7.54 -4.21
N LYS A 205 12.21 -8.01 -3.41
CA LYS A 205 10.78 -7.99 -3.76
C LYS A 205 10.28 -6.58 -4.08
N TYR A 206 10.78 -5.55 -3.38
CA TYR A 206 10.37 -4.15 -3.58
C TYR A 206 11.29 -3.31 -4.51
N SER A 207 12.56 -3.69 -4.70
CA SER A 207 13.59 -2.90 -5.39
C SER A 207 13.86 -3.33 -6.84
N LEU A 208 13.16 -4.37 -7.32
CA LEU A 208 13.37 -5.06 -8.60
C LEU A 208 13.40 -4.21 -9.89
N ASN A 209 13.32 -2.88 -9.84
CA ASN A 209 13.49 -2.02 -11.02
C ASN A 209 14.28 -0.70 -10.80
N ARG A 210 14.97 -0.47 -9.67
CA ARG A 210 15.90 0.68 -9.54
C ARG A 210 17.14 0.35 -8.69
N PRO A 211 18.13 -0.40 -9.22
CA PRO A 211 19.41 -0.64 -8.54
C PRO A 211 20.15 0.66 -8.19
N ASN A 212 19.97 1.71 -8.99
CA ASN A 212 20.55 3.03 -8.73
C ASN A 212 19.89 3.75 -7.55
N LEU A 213 18.68 3.37 -7.13
CA LEU A 213 18.05 3.99 -5.95
C LEU A 213 18.72 3.49 -4.67
N GLN A 214 19.00 2.19 -4.54
CA GLN A 214 19.74 1.67 -3.38
C GLN A 214 21.11 2.35 -3.23
N LEU A 215 21.86 2.48 -4.32
CA LEU A 215 23.16 3.16 -4.31
C LEU A 215 23.02 4.67 -4.10
N HIS A 216 21.96 5.30 -4.65
CA HIS A 216 21.66 6.72 -4.42
C HIS A 216 21.24 6.99 -2.98
N TYR A 217 20.41 6.16 -2.35
CA TYR A 217 20.06 6.30 -0.92
C TYR A 217 21.26 5.96 -0.04
N LEU A 218 22.02 4.91 -0.33
CA LEU A 218 23.25 4.65 0.43
C LEU A 218 24.25 5.81 0.31
N ASN A 219 24.48 6.36 -0.89
CA ASN A 219 25.41 7.48 -1.08
C ASN A 219 24.86 8.83 -0.59
N LYS A 220 23.57 9.12 -0.80
CA LYS A 220 22.91 10.36 -0.33
C LYS A 220 22.86 10.43 1.20
N TYR A 221 22.70 9.27 1.85
CA TYR A 221 22.59 9.21 3.31
C TYR A 221 23.92 8.92 4.00
N LYS A 222 24.94 8.43 3.28
CA LYS A 222 26.32 8.24 3.78
C LYS A 222 26.86 9.52 4.43
N ASP A 223 26.72 10.66 3.75
CA ASP A 223 27.16 11.95 4.28
C ASP A 223 26.26 12.47 5.42
N TYR A 224 24.99 12.03 5.46
CA TYR A 224 24.04 12.35 6.54
C TYR A 224 24.43 11.66 7.85
N PHE A 225 24.90 10.41 7.77
CA PHE A 225 25.36 9.62 8.92
C PHE A 225 26.67 10.14 9.54
N ASP A 226 27.55 10.74 8.74
CA ASP A 226 28.80 11.37 9.22
C ASP A 226 28.63 12.82 9.70
N SER A 227 27.45 13.43 9.51
CA SER A 227 27.26 14.86 9.74
C SER A 227 26.84 15.24 11.17
N LYS A 228 27.21 16.49 11.56
CA LYS A 228 26.71 17.21 12.75
C LYS A 228 25.17 17.24 12.82
N THR A 229 24.48 17.08 11.69
CA THR A 229 23.02 17.05 11.55
C THR A 229 22.41 15.80 12.18
N TYR A 230 23.06 14.63 12.12
CA TYR A 230 22.59 13.42 12.80
C TYR A 230 22.54 13.61 14.32
N LYS A 231 23.59 14.20 14.91
CA LYS A 231 23.63 14.55 16.34
C LYS A 231 22.56 15.58 16.72
N HIS A 232 22.24 16.52 15.82
CA HIS A 232 21.20 17.52 16.06
C HIS A 232 19.78 16.90 16.02
N LEU A 233 19.49 16.04 15.04
CA LEU A 233 18.22 15.30 14.95
C LEU A 233 18.01 14.37 16.15
N LEU A 234 19.08 13.70 16.61
CA LEU A 234 19.05 12.87 17.82
C LEU A 234 18.72 13.69 19.08
N ASN A 235 19.27 14.92 19.19
CA ASN A 235 18.99 15.84 20.30
C ASN A 235 17.56 16.43 20.24
N LEU A 236 17.04 16.78 19.07
CA LEU A 236 15.65 17.24 18.93
C LEU A 236 14.66 16.14 19.33
N TYR A 237 14.98 14.90 18.97
CA TYR A 237 14.18 13.72 19.32
C TYR A 237 14.16 13.45 20.84
N GLN A 238 15.31 13.53 21.52
CA GLN A 238 15.37 13.37 22.99
C GLN A 238 14.51 14.40 23.76
N ASN A 239 14.22 15.54 23.15
CA ASN A 239 13.48 16.63 23.78
C ASN A 239 11.97 16.67 23.43
N HIS A 240 11.49 15.83 22.49
CA HIS A 240 10.13 15.96 21.94
C HIS A 240 9.32 14.66 21.87
N SER A 241 9.68 13.59 22.57
CA SER A 241 8.83 12.39 22.63
C SER A 241 7.48 12.75 23.30
N PRO A 242 6.35 12.79 22.57
CA PRO A 242 5.08 13.20 23.13
C PRO A 242 4.54 12.07 24.00
N SER A 243 4.12 12.38 25.23
CA SER A 243 3.31 11.49 26.03
C SER A 243 2.00 11.21 25.28
N ILE A 244 1.85 10.01 24.72
CA ILE A 244 0.63 9.58 24.03
C ILE A 244 -0.49 9.53 25.07
N THR A 245 -1.37 10.53 25.06
CA THR A 245 -2.54 10.60 25.95
C THR A 245 -3.66 9.69 25.45
N GLU A 246 -4.20 8.91 26.38
CA GLU A 246 -5.03 7.72 26.18
C GLU A 246 -6.53 8.02 25.94
N SER A 247 -6.87 9.08 25.22
CA SER A 247 -8.27 9.50 25.03
C SER A 247 -8.84 9.06 23.68
N HIS A 248 -9.94 8.29 23.73
CA HIS A 248 -10.79 7.77 22.64
C HIS A 248 -10.51 6.35 22.12
N ARG A 249 -10.51 5.37 23.02
CA ARG A 249 -10.76 3.96 22.63
C ARG A 249 -12.27 3.72 22.47
N LEU A 250 -12.83 4.06 21.32
CA LEU A 250 -13.99 3.32 20.82
C LEU A 250 -13.57 1.87 20.63
N ASN A 251 -14.43 0.91 20.95
CA ASN A 251 -14.12 -0.52 20.84
C ASN A 251 -13.65 -0.86 19.40
N PRO A 252 -12.35 -1.13 19.17
CA PRO A 252 -11.79 -1.29 17.83
C PRO A 252 -12.47 -2.41 17.03
N HIS A 253 -13.03 -3.39 17.73
CA HIS A 253 -13.59 -4.60 17.13
C HIS A 253 -14.84 -4.33 16.28
N THR A 254 -15.76 -3.47 16.71
CA THR A 254 -17.01 -3.24 15.94
C THR A 254 -16.77 -2.51 14.62
N LYS A 255 -15.66 -1.77 14.50
CA LYS A 255 -15.36 -0.95 13.33
C LYS A 255 -15.02 -1.78 12.08
N TYR A 256 -14.25 -2.86 12.23
CA TYR A 256 -13.84 -3.69 11.10
C TYR A 256 -14.97 -4.55 10.52
N LEU A 257 -15.89 -5.05 11.37
CA LEU A 257 -17.07 -5.78 10.90
C LEU A 257 -17.94 -4.90 9.98
N ASN A 258 -18.12 -3.63 10.33
CA ASN A 258 -18.85 -2.68 9.49
C ASN A 258 -18.15 -2.48 8.13
N TRP A 259 -16.82 -2.49 8.08
CA TRP A 259 -16.08 -2.38 6.81
C TRP A 259 -16.14 -3.65 5.96
N ILE A 260 -16.18 -4.83 6.59
CA ILE A 260 -16.42 -6.09 5.88
C ILE A 260 -17.82 -6.09 5.28
N GLU A 261 -18.85 -5.77 6.08
CA GLU A 261 -20.23 -5.68 5.59
C GLU A 261 -20.37 -4.62 4.49
N PHE A 262 -19.72 -3.47 4.63
CA PHE A 262 -19.66 -2.44 3.59
C PHE A 262 -19.04 -2.98 2.30
N LEU A 263 -17.87 -3.62 2.36
CA LEU A 263 -17.23 -4.21 1.19
C LEU A 263 -18.11 -5.29 0.56
N GLU A 264 -18.75 -6.15 1.36
CA GLU A 264 -19.58 -7.25 0.88
C GLU A 264 -20.93 -6.81 0.31
N SER A 265 -21.48 -5.70 0.77
CA SER A 265 -22.73 -5.14 0.24
C SER A 265 -22.50 -4.24 -0.99
N ASN A 266 -21.28 -3.74 -1.21
CA ASN A 266 -20.99 -2.82 -2.31
C ASN A 266 -20.95 -3.52 -3.68
N LYS A 267 -21.40 -2.83 -4.74
CA LYS A 267 -21.33 -3.31 -6.13
C LYS A 267 -19.93 -3.18 -6.75
N LYS A 268 -19.09 -2.30 -6.21
CA LYS A 268 -17.75 -1.91 -6.69
C LYS A 268 -16.65 -2.44 -5.77
N LYS A 269 -16.77 -3.71 -5.39
CA LYS A 269 -15.84 -4.36 -4.44
C LYS A 269 -14.40 -4.38 -4.94
N ASP A 270 -14.21 -4.57 -6.24
CA ASP A 270 -12.88 -4.58 -6.85
C ASP A 270 -12.15 -3.26 -6.68
N ASP A 271 -12.81 -2.15 -7.02
CA ASP A 271 -12.19 -0.83 -6.92
C ASP A 271 -11.89 -0.50 -5.44
N LEU A 272 -12.79 -0.86 -4.52
CA LEU A 272 -12.56 -0.72 -3.07
C LEU A 272 -11.37 -1.55 -2.61
N SER A 273 -11.31 -2.83 -2.99
CA SER A 273 -10.23 -3.72 -2.60
C SER A 273 -8.88 -3.28 -3.18
N ASP A 274 -8.83 -2.81 -4.43
CA ASP A 274 -7.60 -2.36 -5.07
C ASP A 274 -7.03 -1.13 -4.31
N CYS A 275 -7.85 -0.13 -3.97
CA CYS A 275 -7.36 1.03 -3.19
C CYS A 275 -6.98 0.68 -1.74
N PHE A 276 -7.68 -0.25 -1.09
CA PHE A 276 -7.29 -0.76 0.22
C PHE A 276 -5.94 -1.49 0.18
N LEU A 277 -5.78 -2.45 -0.73
CA LEU A 277 -4.54 -3.22 -0.87
C LEU A 277 -3.36 -2.34 -1.25
N GLN A 278 -3.58 -1.29 -2.06
CA GLN A 278 -2.57 -0.27 -2.34
C GLN A 278 -2.08 0.46 -1.07
N ALA A 279 -3.02 0.89 -0.22
CA ALA A 279 -2.68 1.56 1.04
C ALA A 279 -1.89 0.63 1.98
N ILE A 280 -2.34 -0.61 2.15
CA ILE A 280 -1.64 -1.63 2.95
C ILE A 280 -0.24 -1.89 2.41
N ALA A 281 -0.09 -2.07 1.09
CA ALA A 281 1.20 -2.27 0.45
C ALA A 281 2.17 -1.12 0.73
N PHE A 282 1.69 0.12 0.70
CA PHE A 282 2.50 1.30 0.94
C PHE A 282 2.91 1.45 2.41
N ILE A 283 1.98 1.26 3.35
CA ILE A 283 2.29 1.29 4.80
C ILE A 283 3.37 0.25 5.12
N ASN A 284 3.20 -0.98 4.60
CA ASN A 284 4.19 -2.05 4.76
C ASN A 284 5.53 -1.66 4.16
N TRP A 285 5.54 -1.10 2.95
CA TRP A 285 6.78 -0.67 2.31
C TRP A 285 7.53 0.41 3.11
N GLN A 286 6.84 1.44 3.60
CA GLN A 286 7.44 2.49 4.44
C GLN A 286 7.94 1.94 5.77
N THR A 287 7.18 1.05 6.40
CA THR A 287 7.56 0.39 7.65
C THR A 287 8.85 -0.42 7.45
N GLN A 288 8.97 -1.14 6.35
CA GLN A 288 10.18 -1.89 6.02
C GLN A 288 11.38 -0.96 5.77
N ILE A 289 11.19 0.16 5.06
CA ILE A 289 12.25 1.17 4.87
C ILE A 289 12.71 1.73 6.22
N SER A 290 11.77 2.14 7.07
CA SER A 290 12.05 2.66 8.41
C SER A 290 12.83 1.66 9.26
N HIS A 291 12.39 0.40 9.29
CA HIS A 291 13.07 -0.69 9.99
C HIS A 291 14.48 -0.94 9.44
N THR A 292 14.65 -0.88 8.13
CA THR A 292 15.94 -1.05 7.46
C THR A 292 16.95 0.02 7.88
N LEU A 293 16.53 1.27 7.82
CA LEU A 293 17.39 2.41 8.19
C LEU A 293 17.71 2.36 9.68
N SER A 294 16.76 1.93 10.51
CA SER A 294 16.97 1.69 11.94
C SER A 294 18.10 0.68 12.18
N LEU A 295 18.11 -0.44 11.45
CA LEU A 295 19.17 -1.43 11.55
C LEU A 295 20.51 -0.87 11.09
N LEU A 296 20.55 -0.15 9.96
CA LEU A 296 21.80 0.43 9.44
C LEU A 296 22.42 1.51 10.34
N SER A 297 21.59 2.18 11.14
CA SER A 297 22.02 3.28 12.02
C SER A 297 22.57 2.79 13.37
N ASP A 298 22.41 1.51 13.66
CA ASP A 298 23.05 0.82 14.78
C ASP A 298 23.94 -0.31 14.23
N PRO A 299 25.22 -0.01 13.92
CA PRO A 299 26.14 -0.97 13.34
C PRO A 299 26.32 -2.24 14.17
N GLU A 300 26.21 -2.15 15.50
CA GLU A 300 26.34 -3.32 16.38
C GLU A 300 25.11 -4.22 16.27
N SER A 301 23.90 -3.66 16.34
CA SER A 301 22.66 -4.40 16.11
C SER A 301 22.57 -4.97 14.68
N PHE A 302 23.09 -4.24 13.68
CA PHE A 302 23.22 -4.73 12.32
C PHE A 302 24.16 -5.94 12.23
N ILE A 303 25.38 -5.83 12.77
CA ILE A 303 26.36 -6.91 12.76
C ILE A 303 25.86 -8.12 13.55
N MET A 304 25.21 -7.93 14.68
CA MET A 304 24.63 -9.02 15.49
C MET A 304 23.49 -9.72 14.75
N SER A 305 22.59 -8.95 14.15
CA SER A 305 21.54 -9.48 13.28
C SER A 305 22.16 -10.27 12.12
N PHE A 306 23.16 -9.71 11.44
CA PHE A 306 23.84 -10.35 10.32
C PHE A 306 24.57 -11.65 10.71
N LYS A 307 25.26 -11.66 11.87
CA LYS A 307 25.95 -12.84 12.44
C LYS A 307 24.97 -13.96 12.79
N ASN A 308 23.83 -13.63 13.40
CA ASN A 308 22.77 -14.59 13.74
C ASN A 308 22.14 -15.29 12.52
N ILE A 309 22.28 -14.70 11.34
CA ILE A 309 21.70 -15.20 10.10
C ILE A 309 22.72 -16.00 9.34
N THR A 310 23.95 -15.48 9.24
CA THR A 310 25.05 -16.21 8.63
C THR A 310 25.32 -17.51 9.39
N SER A 311 25.17 -17.56 10.71
CA SER A 311 25.26 -18.81 11.48
C SER A 311 24.15 -19.81 11.14
N LYS A 312 22.93 -19.35 10.82
CA LYS A 312 21.79 -20.20 10.42
C LYS A 312 21.85 -20.66 8.96
N ILE A 313 22.46 -19.87 8.08
CA ILE A 313 22.58 -20.17 6.64
C ILE A 313 23.83 -21.00 6.32
N LYS A 314 24.92 -20.87 7.10
CA LYS A 314 26.18 -21.60 6.88
C LYS A 314 26.00 -23.13 6.76
N PRO A 315 25.12 -23.82 7.53
CA PRO A 315 24.84 -25.24 7.34
C PRO A 315 24.10 -25.59 6.04
N LEU A 316 23.37 -24.63 5.46
CA LEU A 316 22.57 -24.83 4.24
C LEU A 316 23.37 -24.62 2.96
N LEU A 317 24.53 -23.94 3.04
CA LEU A 317 25.42 -23.65 1.91
C LEU A 317 26.56 -24.67 1.74
N ILE A 318 26.72 -25.63 2.64
CA ILE A 318 27.77 -26.67 2.61
C ILE A 318 27.19 -28.02 2.09
N LYS A 319 26.22 -27.98 1.19
CA LYS A 319 25.76 -29.14 0.41
C LYS A 319 26.10 -28.95 -1.05
#